data_AF-A0A2V9R1W9-F1
#
_entry.id   AF-A0A2V9R1W9-F1
#
_cell.length_a   1.000
_cell.length_b   1.000
_cell.length_c   1.000
_cell.angle_alpha   90.00
_cell.angle_beta   90.00
_cell.angle_gamma   90.00
#
_symmetry.space_group_name_H-M   'P 1'
#
loop_
_entity.id
_entity.type
_entity.pdbx_description
1 polymer ?
#
loop_
_entity_poly.entity_id
_entity_poly.type
_entity_poly.pdbx_seq_one_letter_code
_entity_poly.pdbx_strand_id
1 'polypeptide(L)'
;MPTYFNLHSTDQDRLMADNMRGMLPPVREYRECPITTEHMDRDRRLSDLCVKVSHSRRDELIIWCWVEGCLIHKSLLLEFERSGFSGYRLRPASVRFRDGYVSEDYQELIVTGWAGVARLQSGIRIVKNCPACHWKKYSGITDVENLIDWSQWTGEDFFIVWPMPGFMLITERVAELLLRLKVRSFELRDLYHDFDQWILNSGYTVSRLSNFLPEDLAIKYGAPIGLE
;
A
#
# COMPACT_ATOMS: atom_id res chain seq x y z
N MET A 1 -5.36 20.40 10.50
CA MET A 1 -4.81 19.29 9.70
C MET A 1 -4.82 18.06 10.61
N PRO A 2 -5.41 16.95 10.20
CA PRO A 2 -5.39 15.73 11.01
C PRO A 2 -3.97 15.18 11.09
N THR A 3 -3.59 14.65 12.26
CA THR A 3 -2.34 13.90 12.44
C THR A 3 -2.47 12.56 11.72
N TYR A 4 -1.45 12.21 10.92
CA TYR A 4 -1.40 10.94 10.20
C TYR A 4 0.05 10.43 10.12
N PHE A 5 0.17 9.14 9.85
CA PHE A 5 1.46 8.45 9.77
C PHE A 5 1.49 7.55 8.54
N ASN A 6 2.67 7.31 7.99
CA ASN A 6 2.87 6.19 7.08
C ASN A 6 3.15 4.93 7.91
N LEU A 7 2.25 3.94 7.81
CA LEU A 7 2.45 2.61 8.38
C LEU A 7 3.48 1.86 7.54
N HIS A 8 4.61 1.50 8.14
CA HIS A 8 5.73 0.90 7.43
C HIS A 8 6.26 -0.36 8.12
N SER A 9 6.95 -1.21 7.36
CA SER A 9 7.68 -2.34 7.93
C SER A 9 8.85 -1.87 8.78
N THR A 10 9.22 -2.67 9.78
CA THR A 10 10.52 -2.50 10.45
C THR A 10 11.65 -2.90 9.50
N ASP A 11 12.86 -2.40 9.69
CA ASP A 11 14.08 -2.82 8.94
C ASP A 11 14.53 -4.27 9.23
N GLN A 12 13.70 -5.07 9.90
CA GLN A 12 14.00 -6.48 10.19
C GLN A 12 13.59 -7.37 9.02
N ASP A 13 14.54 -7.68 8.13
CA ASP A 13 14.35 -8.60 7.00
C ASP A 13 13.65 -9.91 7.36
N ARG A 14 13.86 -10.41 8.59
CA ARG A 14 13.22 -11.65 9.08
C ARG A 14 11.70 -11.57 9.21
N LEU A 15 11.12 -10.37 9.28
CA LEU A 15 9.66 -10.11 9.37
C LEU A 15 9.06 -9.75 8.00
N MET A 16 9.91 -9.65 6.98
CA MET A 16 9.48 -9.55 5.59
C MET A 16 9.21 -10.95 5.06
N ALA A 17 8.05 -11.12 4.44
CA ALA A 17 7.75 -12.32 3.70
C ALA A 17 8.50 -12.31 2.36
N ASP A 18 9.09 -13.44 2.01
CA ASP A 18 9.64 -13.65 0.69
C ASP A 18 8.47 -13.95 -0.25
N ASN A 19 8.34 -13.10 -1.26
CA ASN A 19 7.46 -13.37 -2.36
C ASN A 19 8.12 -14.45 -3.21
N MET A 20 7.45 -15.60 -3.33
CA MET A 20 7.55 -16.46 -4.52
C MET A 20 8.60 -17.57 -4.50
N ARG A 21 9.44 -17.75 -3.46
CA ARG A 21 10.31 -18.94 -3.41
C ARG A 21 9.55 -20.22 -3.04
N GLY A 22 9.19 -20.99 -4.06
CA GLY A 22 8.58 -22.32 -3.93
C GLY A 22 7.05 -22.32 -3.85
N MET A 23 6.40 -21.25 -4.32
CA MET A 23 4.96 -21.14 -4.48
C MET A 23 4.60 -21.03 -5.96
N LEU A 24 3.39 -21.45 -6.34
CA LEU A 24 2.90 -21.21 -7.69
C LEU A 24 2.88 -19.68 -7.94
N PRO A 25 3.29 -19.23 -9.13
CA PRO A 25 3.25 -17.81 -9.45
C PRO A 25 1.81 -17.30 -9.33
N PRO A 26 1.60 -16.09 -8.80
CA PRO A 26 0.29 -15.49 -8.67
C PRO A 26 -0.34 -15.34 -10.05
N VAL A 27 -1.65 -15.58 -10.11
CA VAL A 27 -2.41 -15.25 -11.33
C VAL A 27 -2.47 -13.75 -11.42
N ARG A 28 -1.94 -13.22 -12.52
CA ARG A 28 -1.87 -11.78 -12.78
C ARG A 28 -2.50 -11.46 -14.12
N GLU A 29 -3.19 -10.34 -14.16
CA GLU A 29 -3.64 -9.70 -15.39
C GLU A 29 -2.53 -8.75 -15.85
N TYR A 30 -2.03 -8.98 -17.07
CA TYR A 30 -1.06 -8.10 -17.69
C TYR A 30 -1.65 -7.47 -18.95
N ARG A 31 -1.34 -6.19 -19.16
CA ARG A 31 -1.54 -5.52 -20.44
C ARG A 31 -0.28 -4.77 -20.79
N GLU A 32 0.33 -5.17 -21.89
CA GLU A 32 1.52 -4.53 -22.43
C GLU A 32 1.21 -3.11 -22.94
N CYS A 33 2.24 -2.26 -22.97
CA CYS A 33 2.10 -1.01 -23.68
C CYS A 33 2.11 -1.26 -25.21
N PRO A 34 1.21 -0.64 -25.99
CA PRO A 34 1.16 -0.84 -27.44
C PRO A 34 2.40 -0.37 -28.22
N ILE A 35 3.27 0.46 -27.63
CA ILE A 35 4.38 1.12 -28.34
C ILE A 35 5.77 0.87 -27.74
N THR A 36 5.86 0.20 -26.59
CA THR A 36 7.15 -0.08 -25.93
C THR A 36 7.05 -1.29 -25.01
N THR A 37 8.17 -1.97 -24.77
CA THR A 37 8.30 -3.05 -23.77
C THR A 37 8.92 -2.57 -22.46
N GLU A 38 9.29 -1.29 -22.34
CA GLU A 38 9.92 -0.72 -21.14
C GLU A 38 8.97 -0.65 -19.93
N HIS A 39 7.66 -0.69 -20.16
CA HIS A 39 6.66 -0.61 -19.11
C HIS A 39 5.33 -1.27 -19.52
N MET A 40 4.49 -1.59 -18.53
CA MET A 40 3.15 -2.16 -18.72
C MET A 40 2.05 -1.10 -18.55
N ASP A 41 0.91 -1.26 -19.24
CA ASP A 41 -0.31 -0.50 -18.95
C ASP A 41 -1.02 -1.05 -17.71
N ARG A 42 -1.03 -2.39 -17.58
CA ARG A 42 -1.67 -3.10 -16.47
C ARG A 42 -0.78 -4.23 -15.98
N ASP A 43 -0.66 -4.32 -14.66
CA ASP A 43 -0.05 -5.44 -13.93
C ASP A 43 -0.79 -5.53 -12.60
N ARG A 44 -1.71 -6.49 -12.49
CA ARG A 44 -2.60 -6.64 -11.32
C ARG A 44 -2.69 -8.09 -10.90
N ARG A 45 -2.50 -8.37 -9.61
CA ARG A 45 -2.72 -9.72 -9.06
C ARG A 45 -4.20 -10.03 -8.87
N LEU A 46 -4.64 -11.11 -9.52
CA LEU A 46 -5.98 -11.68 -9.42
C LEU A 46 -6.08 -12.77 -8.34
N SER A 47 -5.03 -13.58 -8.15
CA SER A 47 -5.04 -14.64 -7.13
C SER A 47 -4.91 -14.11 -5.71
N ASP A 48 -5.34 -14.89 -4.73
CA ASP A 48 -5.08 -14.63 -3.32
C ASP A 48 -3.58 -14.58 -3.01
N LEU A 49 -3.23 -13.83 -1.97
CA LEU A 49 -1.84 -13.63 -1.59
C LEU A 49 -1.36 -14.82 -0.73
N CYS A 50 -0.33 -15.52 -1.19
CA CYS A 50 0.30 -16.57 -0.40
C CYS A 50 1.79 -16.26 -0.25
N VAL A 51 2.24 -16.19 1.01
CA VAL A 51 3.58 -15.72 1.35
C VAL A 51 4.30 -16.71 2.26
N LYS A 52 5.63 -16.65 2.25
CA LYS A 52 6.48 -17.43 3.14
C LYS A 52 7.31 -16.51 4.01
N VAL A 53 7.37 -16.79 5.32
CA VAL A 53 8.22 -16.05 6.26
C VAL A 53 9.37 -16.93 6.76
N SER A 54 10.49 -16.30 7.12
CA SER A 54 11.70 -17.00 7.60
C SER A 54 11.70 -17.29 9.10
N HIS A 55 10.57 -17.09 9.79
CA HIS A 55 10.40 -17.38 11.22
C HIS A 55 9.26 -18.37 11.47
N SER A 56 9.16 -18.84 12.72
CA SER A 56 8.08 -19.70 13.21
C SER A 56 7.21 -19.01 14.27
N ARG A 57 7.34 -17.68 14.42
CA ARG A 57 6.50 -16.87 15.33
C ARG A 57 5.11 -16.66 14.73
N ARG A 58 4.12 -17.39 15.23
CA ARG A 58 2.75 -17.42 14.69
C ARG A 58 1.84 -16.35 15.29
N ASP A 59 2.35 -15.64 16.30
CA ASP A 59 1.70 -14.56 17.06
C ASP A 59 1.97 -13.17 16.49
N GLU A 60 2.75 -13.04 15.40
CA GLU A 60 2.98 -11.73 14.78
C GLU A 60 1.69 -11.21 14.16
N LEU A 61 1.26 -10.01 14.54
CA LEU A 61 -0.04 -9.47 14.13
C LEU A 61 -0.01 -8.85 12.73
N ILE A 62 1.18 -8.51 12.23
CA ILE A 62 1.42 -7.92 10.92
C ILE A 62 2.59 -8.65 10.28
N ILE A 63 2.40 -9.06 9.02
CA ILE A 63 3.44 -9.65 8.16
C ILE A 63 3.56 -8.79 6.91
N TRP A 64 4.76 -8.29 6.64
CA TRP A 64 5.01 -7.40 5.52
C TRP A 64 5.41 -8.17 4.27
N CYS A 65 5.03 -7.65 3.11
CA CYS A 65 5.27 -8.24 1.82
C CYS A 65 5.83 -7.14 0.89
N TRP A 66 7.05 -7.32 0.39
CA TRP A 66 7.79 -6.29 -0.34
C TRP A 66 7.02 -5.63 -1.50
N VAL A 67 6.17 -6.38 -2.20
CA VAL A 67 5.50 -5.91 -3.42
C VAL A 67 3.99 -5.72 -3.24
N GLU A 68 3.37 -6.47 -2.34
CA GLU A 68 1.90 -6.61 -2.28
C GLU A 68 1.31 -6.02 -0.98
N GLY A 69 2.11 -5.31 -0.17
CA GLY A 69 1.63 -4.60 1.03
C GLY A 69 1.84 -5.39 2.32
N CYS A 70 0.79 -5.57 3.12
CA CYS A 70 0.87 -6.33 4.39
C CYS A 70 -0.32 -7.26 4.61
N LEU A 71 -0.07 -8.31 5.38
CA LEU A 71 -1.07 -9.24 5.88
C LEU A 71 -1.30 -8.98 7.37
N ILE A 72 -2.56 -8.93 7.78
CA ILE A 72 -2.99 -8.66 9.15
C ILE A 72 -3.63 -9.91 9.72
N HIS A 73 -3.21 -10.30 10.93
CA HIS A 73 -3.79 -11.42 11.65
C HIS A 73 -5.23 -11.11 12.08
N LYS A 74 -6.12 -12.11 12.02
CA LYS A 74 -7.56 -11.99 12.34
C LYS A 74 -7.83 -11.36 13.71
N SER A 75 -6.96 -11.58 14.69
CA SER A 75 -7.13 -10.98 16.03
C SER A 75 -6.97 -9.46 16.02
N LEU A 76 -6.07 -8.92 15.18
CA LEU A 76 -5.92 -7.47 15.02
C LEU A 76 -7.06 -6.89 14.18
N LEU A 77 -7.57 -7.62 13.19
CA LEU A 77 -8.75 -7.23 12.42
C LEU A 77 -10.01 -7.11 13.28
N LEU A 78 -10.19 -8.00 14.27
CA LEU A 78 -11.28 -7.87 15.24
C LEU A 78 -11.16 -6.58 16.06
N GLU A 79 -9.94 -6.14 16.39
CA GLU A 79 -9.74 -4.86 17.08
C GLU A 79 -10.00 -3.65 16.16
N PHE A 80 -9.70 -3.77 14.86
CA PHE A 80 -10.05 -2.73 13.88
C PHE A 80 -11.57 -2.60 13.75
N GLU A 81 -12.28 -3.71 13.65
CA GLU A 81 -13.75 -3.74 13.58
C GLU A 81 -14.38 -3.14 14.85
N ARG A 82 -13.92 -3.55 16.04
CA ARG A 82 -14.37 -3.00 17.33
C ARG A 82 -14.13 -1.50 17.46
N SER A 83 -13.04 -1.01 16.86
CA SER A 83 -12.67 0.41 16.88
C SER A 83 -13.38 1.22 15.79
N GLY A 84 -14.14 0.55 14.91
CA GLY A 84 -14.85 1.18 13.80
C GLY A 84 -13.92 1.81 12.77
N PHE A 85 -12.75 1.23 12.53
CA PHE A 85 -11.83 1.73 11.52
C PHE A 85 -12.32 1.48 10.10
N SER A 86 -12.06 2.43 9.21
CA SER A 86 -12.51 2.40 7.82
C SER A 86 -11.38 2.65 6.83
N GLY A 87 -11.66 2.56 5.53
CA GLY A 87 -10.68 2.86 4.48
C GLY A 87 -9.78 1.70 4.10
N TYR A 88 -10.19 0.47 4.40
CA TYR A 88 -9.51 -0.73 3.91
C TYR A 88 -10.52 -1.79 3.43
N ARG A 89 -10.02 -2.71 2.61
CA ARG A 89 -10.68 -3.98 2.26
C ARG A 89 -9.74 -5.13 2.52
N LEU A 90 -10.32 -6.31 2.69
CA LEU A 90 -9.59 -7.53 3.02
C LEU A 90 -9.69 -8.51 1.86
N ARG A 91 -8.58 -9.18 1.56
CA ARG A 91 -8.54 -10.34 0.66
C ARG A 91 -8.04 -11.57 1.41
N PRO A 92 -8.51 -12.78 1.02
CA PRO A 92 -7.95 -13.99 1.57
C PRO A 92 -6.45 -14.05 1.32
N ALA A 93 -5.73 -14.52 2.33
CA ALA A 93 -4.30 -14.73 2.24
C ALA A 93 -3.88 -15.93 3.10
N SER A 94 -2.69 -16.45 2.84
CA SER A 94 -2.11 -17.49 3.69
C SER A 94 -0.61 -17.29 3.89
N VAL A 95 -0.15 -17.70 5.05
CA VAL A 95 1.24 -17.54 5.49
C VAL A 95 1.83 -18.91 5.76
N ARG A 96 2.92 -19.25 5.06
CA ARG A 96 3.75 -20.41 5.35
C ARG A 96 4.92 -20.02 6.23
N PHE A 97 4.96 -20.54 7.45
CA PHE A 97 6.05 -20.34 8.40
C PHE A 97 7.24 -21.24 8.08
N ARG A 98 8.40 -20.94 8.67
CA ARG A 98 9.66 -21.66 8.44
C ARG A 98 9.57 -23.15 8.77
N ASP A 99 8.76 -23.53 9.75
CA ASP A 99 8.54 -24.92 10.16
C ASP A 99 7.57 -25.69 9.22
N GLY A 100 7.12 -25.05 8.14
CA GLY A 100 6.19 -25.63 7.17
C GLY A 100 4.71 -25.47 7.53
N TYR A 101 4.39 -24.93 8.72
CA TYR A 101 3.00 -24.65 9.10
C TYR A 101 2.41 -23.59 8.18
N VAL A 102 1.19 -23.83 7.69
CA VAL A 102 0.41 -22.88 6.89
C VAL A 102 -0.73 -22.36 7.76
N SER A 103 -0.84 -21.03 7.83
CA SER A 103 -1.92 -20.34 8.53
C SER A 103 -2.80 -19.58 7.55
N GLU A 104 -4.10 -19.75 7.70
CA GLU A 104 -5.16 -18.98 7.01
C GLU A 104 -5.74 -17.90 7.93
N ASP A 105 -5.14 -17.66 9.09
CA ASP A 105 -5.59 -16.66 10.07
C ASP A 105 -5.17 -15.22 9.71
N TYR A 106 -4.65 -15.03 8.50
CA TYR A 106 -4.16 -13.74 8.01
C TYR A 106 -4.96 -13.33 6.78
N GLN A 107 -5.21 -12.03 6.65
CA GLN A 107 -5.82 -11.45 5.46
C GLN A 107 -4.95 -10.33 4.93
N GLU A 108 -4.89 -10.21 3.61
CA GLU A 108 -4.23 -9.09 2.94
C GLU A 108 -5.06 -7.82 3.19
N LEU A 109 -4.41 -6.76 3.69
CA LEU A 109 -5.03 -5.45 3.89
C LEU A 109 -4.77 -4.59 2.66
N ILE A 110 -5.83 -4.25 1.94
CA ILE A 110 -5.79 -3.29 0.83
C ILE A 110 -6.30 -1.95 1.36
N VAL A 111 -5.47 -0.92 1.32
CA VAL A 111 -5.89 0.45 1.65
C VAL A 111 -6.77 0.98 0.51
N THR A 112 -7.94 1.49 0.88
CA THR A 112 -8.98 1.95 -0.05
C THR A 112 -9.49 3.37 0.21
N GLY A 113 -9.18 3.96 1.36
CA GLY A 113 -9.48 5.38 1.60
C GLY A 113 -8.69 6.26 0.64
N TRP A 114 -9.28 7.40 0.26
CA TRP A 114 -8.74 8.26 -0.79
C TRP A 114 -8.53 9.68 -0.26
N ALA A 115 -7.29 10.16 -0.34
CA ALA A 115 -6.94 11.53 0.02
C ALA A 115 -6.64 12.41 -1.19
N GLY A 116 -7.08 11.99 -2.38
CA GLY A 116 -6.94 12.79 -3.58
C GLY A 116 -5.64 12.58 -4.34
N VAL A 117 -5.45 13.46 -5.33
CA VAL A 117 -4.18 13.63 -6.02
C VAL A 117 -3.34 14.63 -5.23
N ALA A 118 -2.05 14.31 -5.05
CA ALA A 118 -1.09 15.19 -4.39
C ALA A 118 -1.13 16.59 -4.99
N ARG A 119 -1.05 17.63 -4.13
CA ARG A 119 -1.06 19.01 -4.62
C ARG A 119 0.23 19.30 -5.37
N LEU A 120 0.16 20.14 -6.40
CA LEU A 120 1.35 20.56 -7.16
C LEU A 120 2.39 21.25 -6.26
N GLN A 121 1.93 21.94 -5.21
CA GLN A 121 2.78 22.62 -4.22
C GLN A 121 3.70 21.64 -3.48
N SER A 122 3.34 20.35 -3.40
CA SER A 122 4.20 19.33 -2.79
C SER A 122 5.47 19.03 -3.59
N GLY A 123 5.58 19.55 -4.81
CA GLY A 123 6.63 19.22 -5.76
C GLY A 123 6.29 18.07 -6.70
N ILE A 124 5.29 17.24 -6.36
CA ILE A 124 4.84 16.14 -7.22
C ILE A 124 4.17 16.70 -8.47
N ARG A 125 4.79 16.41 -9.62
CA ARG A 125 4.29 16.69 -10.97
C ARG A 125 4.68 15.58 -11.94
N ILE A 126 3.89 15.40 -12.98
CA ILE A 126 4.22 14.48 -14.08
C ILE A 126 5.48 14.98 -14.78
N VAL A 127 6.50 14.12 -14.88
CA VAL A 127 7.75 14.40 -15.60
C VAL A 127 7.88 13.62 -16.91
N LYS A 128 7.19 12.48 -17.01
CA LYS A 128 7.08 11.69 -18.24
C LYS A 128 5.74 10.97 -18.24
N ASN A 129 5.10 10.88 -19.39
CA ASN A 129 3.93 10.02 -19.60
C ASN A 129 4.10 9.24 -20.91
N CYS A 130 3.44 8.09 -20.99
CA CYS A 130 3.33 7.37 -22.25
C CYS A 130 2.12 7.90 -23.04
N PRO A 131 2.25 8.20 -24.35
CA PRO A 131 1.11 8.65 -25.15
C PRO A 131 0.12 7.52 -25.52
N ALA A 132 0.49 6.25 -25.30
CA ALA A 132 -0.29 5.09 -25.71
C ALA A 132 -0.82 4.22 -24.55
N CYS A 133 -0.53 4.58 -23.30
CA CYS A 133 -1.04 3.87 -22.13
C CYS A 133 -1.09 4.78 -20.88
N HIS A 134 -1.49 4.25 -19.72
CA HIS A 134 -1.68 5.02 -18.49
C HIS A 134 -0.39 5.23 -17.69
N TRP A 135 0.74 4.70 -18.17
CA TRP A 135 2.02 4.81 -17.49
C TRP A 135 2.46 6.28 -17.38
N LYS A 136 2.81 6.68 -16.15
CA LYS A 136 3.26 8.02 -15.78
C LYS A 136 4.42 7.92 -14.80
N LYS A 137 5.44 8.74 -15.02
CA LYS A 137 6.49 9.06 -14.05
C LYS A 137 6.22 10.43 -13.46
N TYR A 138 6.17 10.49 -12.15
CA TYR A 138 6.09 11.70 -11.36
C TYR A 138 7.45 12.02 -10.75
N SER A 139 7.68 13.29 -10.49
CA SER A 139 8.76 13.77 -9.63
C SER A 139 8.50 13.42 -8.17
N GLY A 140 9.54 13.58 -7.34
CA GLY A 140 9.46 13.36 -5.90
C GLY A 140 8.83 14.52 -5.13
N ILE A 141 8.68 14.32 -3.82
CA ILE A 141 8.15 15.33 -2.89
C ILE A 141 9.28 16.27 -2.49
N THR A 142 9.04 17.58 -2.67
CA THR A 142 9.93 18.63 -2.15
C THR A 142 9.32 19.39 -0.97
N ASP A 143 8.01 19.26 -0.76
CA ASP A 143 7.27 19.90 0.33
C ASP A 143 6.17 18.95 0.83
N VAL A 144 6.41 18.30 1.96
CA VAL A 144 5.50 17.32 2.54
C VAL A 144 4.25 17.98 3.13
N GLU A 145 4.34 19.21 3.65
CA GLU A 145 3.19 19.90 4.27
C GLU A 145 2.08 20.16 3.25
N ASN A 146 2.48 20.35 1.99
CA ASN A 146 1.57 20.55 0.88
C ASN A 146 1.20 19.26 0.14
N LEU A 147 1.58 18.07 0.64
CA LEU A 147 1.28 16.80 -0.02
C LEU A 147 -0.23 16.58 -0.21
N ILE A 148 -1.00 16.73 0.86
CA ILE A 148 -2.40 16.31 0.89
C ILE A 148 -3.33 17.51 0.74
N ASP A 149 -4.28 17.40 -0.19
CA ASP A 149 -5.44 18.26 -0.22
C ASP A 149 -6.56 17.71 0.66
N TRP A 150 -6.62 18.18 1.91
CA TRP A 150 -7.58 17.67 2.89
C TRP A 150 -9.05 17.84 2.49
N SER A 151 -9.39 18.73 1.55
CA SER A 151 -10.77 18.78 1.02
C SER A 151 -11.13 17.62 0.09
N GLN A 152 -10.15 16.87 -0.40
CA GLN A 152 -10.37 15.66 -1.20
C GLN A 152 -10.45 14.38 -0.35
N TRP A 153 -10.05 14.45 0.93
CA TRP A 153 -10.01 13.29 1.81
C TRP A 153 -11.42 12.83 2.18
N THR A 154 -11.67 11.53 2.00
CA THR A 154 -12.96 10.90 2.27
C THR A 154 -13.19 10.56 3.75
N GLY A 155 -12.23 10.87 4.63
CA GLY A 155 -12.38 10.81 6.09
C GLY A 155 -12.05 9.46 6.73
N GLU A 156 -11.57 8.48 5.95
CA GLU A 156 -11.27 7.15 6.44
C GLU A 156 -9.94 7.03 7.18
N ASP A 157 -9.86 6.05 8.08
CA ASP A 157 -8.71 5.82 8.95
C ASP A 157 -7.47 5.28 8.22
N PHE A 158 -7.67 4.55 7.13
CA PHE A 158 -6.62 4.09 6.21
C PHE A 158 -6.82 4.75 4.85
N PHE A 159 -5.78 5.38 4.29
CA PHE A 159 -5.92 6.08 3.01
C PHE A 159 -4.61 6.15 2.22
N ILE A 160 -4.74 6.45 0.93
CA ILE A 160 -3.63 6.75 0.04
C ILE A 160 -3.74 8.15 -0.55
N VAL A 161 -2.61 8.68 -1.00
CA VAL A 161 -2.51 9.90 -1.82
C VAL A 161 -1.90 9.51 -3.15
N TRP A 162 -2.51 9.88 -4.28
CA TRP A 162 -1.93 9.59 -5.59
C TRP A 162 -0.82 10.58 -5.92
N PRO A 163 0.35 10.15 -6.45
CA PRO A 163 0.68 8.87 -7.09
C PRO A 163 1.45 7.89 -6.19
N MET A 164 1.15 7.84 -4.90
CA MET A 164 1.91 7.08 -3.90
C MET A 164 1.10 5.91 -3.30
N PRO A 165 0.58 4.97 -4.11
CA PRO A 165 -0.27 3.89 -3.60
C PRO A 165 0.47 2.91 -2.67
N GLY A 166 1.81 2.90 -2.69
CA GLY A 166 2.63 2.08 -1.79
C GLY A 166 2.80 2.67 -0.38
N PHE A 167 2.35 3.91 -0.16
CA PHE A 167 2.40 4.56 1.15
C PHE A 167 1.06 4.33 1.84
N MET A 168 1.06 3.48 2.86
CA MET A 168 -0.13 3.17 3.63
C MET A 168 -0.31 4.23 4.72
N LEU A 169 -1.08 5.28 4.43
CA LEU A 169 -1.31 6.35 5.39
C LEU A 169 -2.43 5.95 6.35
N ILE A 170 -2.22 6.23 7.64
CA ILE A 170 -3.15 5.93 8.72
C ILE A 170 -3.37 7.15 9.61
N THR A 171 -4.57 7.27 10.17
CA THR A 171 -4.87 8.29 11.18
C THR A 171 -4.19 7.97 12.52
N GLU A 172 -4.06 8.98 13.37
CA GLU A 172 -3.58 8.83 14.74
C GLU A 172 -4.37 7.77 15.55
N ARG A 173 -5.68 7.63 15.31
CA ARG A 173 -6.52 6.61 15.98
C ARG A 173 -5.99 5.19 15.75
N VAL A 174 -5.59 4.87 14.52
CA VAL A 174 -5.01 3.57 14.18
C VAL A 174 -3.65 3.40 14.85
N ALA A 175 -2.81 4.43 14.78
CA ALA A 175 -1.50 4.43 15.41
C ALA A 175 -1.58 4.17 16.92
N GLU A 176 -2.47 4.87 17.62
CA GLU A 176 -2.72 4.69 19.06
C GLU A 176 -3.17 3.27 19.39
N LEU A 177 -4.04 2.66 18.59
CA LEU A 177 -4.46 1.27 18.78
C LEU A 177 -3.24 0.32 18.68
N LEU A 178 -2.45 0.45 17.61
CA LEU A 178 -1.29 -0.41 17.36
C LEU A 178 -0.25 -0.30 18.50
N LEU A 179 0.00 0.92 18.97
CA LEU A 179 0.88 1.18 20.11
C LEU A 179 0.33 0.61 21.42
N ARG A 180 -0.97 0.79 21.69
CA ARG A 180 -1.65 0.26 22.89
C ARG A 180 -1.60 -1.27 22.93
N LEU A 181 -1.79 -1.92 21.78
CA LEU A 181 -1.69 -3.38 21.63
C LEU A 181 -0.25 -3.88 21.59
N LYS A 182 0.75 -2.97 21.60
CA LYS A 182 2.18 -3.29 21.55
C LYS A 182 2.54 -4.18 20.36
N VAL A 183 1.96 -3.88 19.19
CA VAL A 183 2.31 -4.59 17.95
C VAL A 183 3.79 -4.36 17.66
N ARG A 184 4.54 -5.41 17.29
CA ARG A 184 6.01 -5.35 17.15
C ARG A 184 6.50 -5.10 15.74
N SER A 185 5.72 -5.53 14.75
CA SER A 185 6.16 -5.65 13.36
C SER A 185 5.82 -4.40 12.55
N PHE A 186 5.87 -3.19 13.12
CA PHE A 186 5.58 -1.98 12.36
C PHE A 186 6.39 -0.78 12.87
N GLU A 187 6.51 0.21 12.00
CA GLU A 187 6.97 1.56 12.33
C GLU A 187 5.90 2.57 11.93
N LEU A 188 5.79 3.63 12.72
CA LEU A 188 5.08 4.84 12.34
C LEU A 188 6.12 5.81 11.85
N ARG A 189 6.07 6.12 10.56
CA ARG A 189 6.96 7.11 9.96
C ARG A 189 6.19 8.38 9.69
N ASP A 190 6.68 9.49 10.22
CA ASP A 190 6.31 10.81 9.77
C ASP A 190 7.01 11.06 8.42
N LEU A 191 6.21 11.32 7.37
CA LEU A 191 6.75 11.61 6.04
C LEU A 191 7.67 12.83 6.04
N TYR A 192 7.49 13.75 6.99
CA TYR A 192 8.27 14.97 7.10
C TYR A 192 9.64 14.71 7.72
N HIS A 193 9.70 13.90 8.79
CA HIS A 193 10.89 13.78 9.63
C HIS A 193 11.68 12.49 9.40
N ASP A 194 11.01 11.38 9.05
CA ASP A 194 11.58 10.03 9.16
C ASP A 194 12.01 9.42 7.82
N PHE A 195 11.67 10.07 6.70
CA PHE A 195 12.04 9.56 5.38
C PHE A 195 13.37 10.15 4.90
N ASP A 196 14.22 9.28 4.37
CA ASP A 196 15.40 9.72 3.61
C ASP A 196 14.92 10.58 2.43
N GLN A 197 15.41 11.83 2.38
CA GLN A 197 15.08 12.77 1.33
C GLN A 197 15.34 12.18 -0.05
N TRP A 198 16.33 11.29 -0.21
CA TRP A 198 16.57 10.61 -1.47
C TRP A 198 15.38 9.73 -1.91
N ILE A 199 14.76 9.00 -0.98
CA ILE A 199 13.59 8.15 -1.28
C ILE A 199 12.42 9.02 -1.74
N LEU A 200 12.13 10.10 -1.01
CA LEU A 200 11.05 11.03 -1.37
C LEU A 200 11.32 11.74 -2.70
N ASN A 201 12.57 12.07 -3.00
CA ASN A 201 12.97 12.80 -4.20
C ASN A 201 13.11 11.93 -5.46
N SER A 202 13.18 10.59 -5.31
CA SER A 202 13.40 9.65 -6.42
C SER A 202 12.26 9.63 -7.46
N GLY A 203 11.08 10.11 -7.06
CA GLY A 203 9.87 10.15 -7.87
C GLY A 203 9.11 8.83 -7.90
N TYR A 204 7.95 8.85 -8.56
CA TYR A 204 6.99 7.75 -8.49
C TYR A 204 6.62 7.28 -9.89
N THR A 205 6.64 5.97 -10.11
CA THR A 205 6.23 5.37 -11.39
C THR A 205 4.98 4.55 -11.16
N VAL A 206 3.91 4.92 -11.85
CA VAL A 206 2.59 4.30 -11.70
C VAL A 206 1.92 4.20 -13.07
N SER A 207 0.93 3.33 -13.17
CA SER A 207 0.08 3.15 -14.35
C SER A 207 -1.38 3.33 -13.95
N ARG A 208 -2.28 2.43 -14.37
CA ARG A 208 -3.69 2.46 -13.97
C ARG A 208 -3.87 2.44 -12.45
N LEU A 209 -4.87 3.16 -11.96
CA LEU A 209 -5.25 3.12 -10.55
C LEU A 209 -5.74 1.71 -10.16
N SER A 210 -6.37 0.97 -11.09
CA SER A 210 -6.80 -0.41 -10.89
C SER A 210 -5.67 -1.40 -10.58
N ASN A 211 -4.41 -1.03 -10.81
CA ASN A 211 -3.28 -1.87 -10.43
C ASN A 211 -3.10 -1.90 -8.90
N PHE A 212 -3.59 -0.89 -8.20
CA PHE A 212 -3.37 -0.69 -6.76
C PHE A 212 -4.67 -0.74 -5.96
N LEU A 213 -5.79 -0.30 -6.55
CA LEU A 213 -7.09 -0.30 -5.90
C LEU A 213 -8.02 -1.39 -6.49
N PRO A 214 -9.02 -1.84 -5.71
CA PRO A 214 -10.17 -2.55 -6.25
C PRO A 214 -10.79 -1.77 -7.41
N GLU A 215 -11.23 -2.48 -8.45
CA GLU A 215 -11.63 -1.90 -9.73
C GLU A 215 -12.79 -0.91 -9.62
N ASP A 216 -13.77 -1.18 -8.76
CA ASP A 216 -14.88 -0.28 -8.49
C ASP A 216 -14.41 1.07 -7.92
N LEU A 217 -13.38 1.06 -7.06
CA LEU A 217 -12.79 2.27 -6.50
C LEU A 217 -11.85 2.96 -7.48
N ALA A 218 -11.11 2.18 -8.29
CA ALA A 218 -10.28 2.73 -9.36
C ALA A 218 -11.13 3.48 -10.40
N ILE A 219 -12.28 2.94 -10.78
CA ILE A 219 -13.25 3.64 -11.64
C ILE A 219 -13.81 4.87 -10.93
N LYS A 220 -14.27 4.73 -9.68
CA LYS A 220 -14.84 5.83 -8.90
C LYS A 220 -13.90 7.04 -8.78
N TYR A 221 -12.64 6.79 -8.42
CA TYR A 221 -11.66 7.86 -8.15
C TYR A 221 -10.82 8.23 -9.38
N GLY A 222 -10.50 7.26 -10.23
CA GLY A 222 -9.52 7.41 -11.31
C GLY A 222 -10.11 7.84 -12.65
N ALA A 223 -11.27 7.31 -13.05
CA ALA A 223 -11.85 7.61 -14.36
C ALA A 223 -12.14 9.11 -14.58
N PRO A 224 -12.69 9.87 -13.59
CA PRO A 224 -12.95 11.31 -13.76
C PRO A 224 -11.68 12.16 -14.01
N ILE A 225 -10.51 11.63 -13.67
CA ILE A 225 -9.22 12.35 -13.72
C ILE A 225 -8.18 11.63 -14.62
N GLY A 226 -8.62 10.68 -15.45
CA GLY A 226 -7.77 10.00 -16.42
C GLY A 226 -6.67 9.12 -15.81
N LEU A 227 -6.96 8.47 -14.69
CA LEU A 227 -6.11 7.44 -14.07
C LEU A 227 -6.59 6.01 -14.35
N GLU A 228 -7.71 5.85 -15.06
CA GLU A 228 -8.29 4.56 -15.49
C GLU A 228 -8.82 4.65 -16.93
#